data_AF-H3CWQ5-F1
#
_entry.id   AF-H3CWQ5-F1
#
_cell.length_a   1.000
_cell.length_b   1.000
_cell.length_c   1.000
_cell.angle_alpha   90.00
_cell.angle_beta   90.00
_cell.angle_gamma   90.00
#
_symmetry.space_group_name_H-M   'P 1'
#
loop_
_entity.id
_entity.type
_entity.pdbx_description
1 polymer ?
#
loop_
_entity_poly.entity_id
_entity_poly.type
_entity_poly.pdbx_seq_one_letter_code
_entity_poly.pdbx_strand_id
1 'polypeptide(L)'
;MTRLRRKALVALFLFTLFIFGAMMGLRTLKPSDGFSDLAPGMDLAAERSDRRRLDLRQRKEEEEEMQRRHLESVQLKQKPSYRSGHFKLLCLPKVNEDVHIFYYLWYGPSVDNKYIHWDHVLVPHWDPKIAAGHAKGRHAPPEDIASSFYPELGPYSSRDQTVLESHMAQIEASAAGVLVVSWYPPGVADEHGGPTEDLVPAVMDAAHRRSVKVAFHIQPYQGRTEQTLHDNIKYIINRYGNHGAFYRFKTSTGQVLPLFYVYDSYLTPPESWAELLTAGGAHSIRGTPYDGVFVALIVEERHKHDIRASGFDGIYTYFASNGFSFGSSHQNWKAIKSFCDANNLLFIPSVGPGYVDTAVRPWNNHNTRNRVNGRYYETALQAALSVRPEVVTITSFNQWHEGTQIERAVPKKTASRLYLDYQPHQPDHYLQLTRQWAQNFNKEKDNWLMLQMLPPF
;
A
#
# COMPACT_ATOMS: atom_id res chain seq x y z
N MET A 1 -39.90 -37.41 -30.49
CA MET A 1 -39.22 -37.56 -29.17
C MET A 1 -37.89 -38.32 -29.18
N THR A 2 -37.53 -39.05 -30.24
CA THR A 2 -36.30 -39.88 -30.31
C THR A 2 -35.01 -39.12 -30.66
N ARG A 3 -35.09 -37.98 -31.37
CA ARG A 3 -33.91 -37.15 -31.74
C ARG A 3 -33.33 -36.33 -30.58
N LEU A 4 -34.17 -35.84 -29.66
CA LEU A 4 -33.71 -35.09 -28.48
C LEU A 4 -32.97 -35.99 -27.48
N ARG A 5 -33.44 -37.23 -27.29
CA ARG A 5 -32.78 -38.21 -26.40
C ARG A 5 -31.39 -38.61 -26.88
N ARG A 6 -31.16 -38.71 -28.20
CA ARG A 6 -29.82 -38.98 -28.75
C ARG A 6 -28.83 -37.84 -28.51
N LYS A 7 -29.25 -36.57 -28.62
CA LYS A 7 -28.38 -35.42 -28.35
C LYS A 7 -28.00 -35.32 -26.87
N ALA A 8 -28.93 -35.60 -25.96
CA ALA A 8 -28.66 -35.63 -24.52
C ALA A 8 -27.70 -36.77 -24.14
N LEU A 9 -27.85 -37.96 -24.73
CA LEU A 9 -26.95 -39.09 -24.50
C LEU A 9 -25.53 -38.84 -25.03
N VAL A 10 -25.40 -38.19 -26.20
CA VAL A 10 -24.08 -37.80 -26.74
C VAL A 10 -23.42 -36.73 -25.87
N ALA A 11 -24.18 -35.74 -25.39
CA ALA A 11 -23.65 -34.72 -24.49
C ALA A 11 -23.19 -35.32 -23.15
N LEU A 12 -23.97 -36.25 -22.59
CA LEU A 12 -23.61 -36.95 -21.35
C LEU A 12 -22.33 -37.80 -21.53
N PHE A 13 -22.19 -38.46 -22.68
CA PHE A 13 -21.00 -39.26 -23.00
C PHE A 13 -19.74 -38.41 -23.22
N LEU A 14 -19.87 -37.24 -23.85
CA LEU A 14 -18.76 -36.31 -24.00
C LEU A 14 -18.35 -35.69 -22.65
N PHE A 15 -19.32 -35.42 -21.78
CA PHE A 15 -19.07 -34.90 -20.44
C PHE A 15 -18.36 -35.93 -19.55
N THR A 16 -18.75 -37.21 -19.61
CA THR A 16 -18.06 -38.27 -18.87
C THR A 16 -16.64 -38.53 -19.40
N LEU A 17 -16.42 -38.46 -20.72
CA LEU A 17 -15.08 -38.51 -21.31
C LEU A 17 -14.19 -37.36 -20.85
N PHE A 18 -14.74 -36.14 -20.76
CA PHE A 18 -14.02 -34.98 -20.26
C PHE A 18 -13.61 -35.14 -18.79
N ILE A 19 -14.52 -35.62 -17.93
CA ILE A 19 -14.20 -35.89 -16.51
C ILE A 19 -13.10 -36.95 -16.39
N PHE A 20 -13.19 -38.05 -17.15
CA PHE A 20 -12.15 -39.09 -17.13
C PHE A 20 -10.80 -38.58 -17.65
N GLY A 21 -10.79 -37.77 -18.71
CA GLY A 21 -9.58 -37.14 -19.23
C GLY A 21 -8.95 -36.17 -18.22
N ALA A 22 -9.75 -35.35 -17.55
CA ALA A 22 -9.30 -34.44 -16.51
C ALA A 22 -8.75 -35.19 -15.28
N MET A 23 -9.42 -36.28 -14.86
CA MET A 23 -8.93 -37.12 -13.77
C MET A 23 -7.64 -37.86 -14.11
N MET A 24 -7.45 -38.30 -15.36
CA MET A 24 -6.18 -38.87 -15.81
C MET A 24 -5.07 -37.83 -15.87
N GLY A 25 -5.36 -36.61 -16.35
CA GLY A 25 -4.40 -35.49 -16.34
C GLY A 25 -3.97 -35.07 -14.93
N LEU A 26 -4.91 -35.06 -13.97
CA LEU A 26 -4.63 -34.82 -12.56
C LEU A 26 -3.79 -35.94 -11.92
N ARG A 27 -3.94 -37.20 -12.36
CA ARG A 27 -3.12 -38.33 -11.89
C ARG A 27 -1.69 -38.31 -12.45
N THR A 28 -1.45 -37.64 -13.57
CA THR A 28 -0.10 -37.48 -14.14
C THR A 28 0.71 -36.34 -13.51
N LEU A 29 0.06 -35.49 -12.71
CA LEU A 29 0.73 -34.46 -11.93
C LEU A 29 1.20 -35.07 -10.60
N LYS A 30 2.39 -35.68 -10.59
CA LYS A 30 3.08 -36.02 -9.34
C LYS A 30 3.69 -34.76 -8.71
N PRO A 31 3.60 -34.58 -7.39
CA PRO A 31 4.42 -33.62 -6.64
C PRO A 31 5.89 -34.07 -6.70
N SER A 32 6.80 -33.12 -6.87
CA SER A 32 8.23 -33.31 -6.64
C SER A 32 8.50 -33.63 -5.17
N ASP A 33 9.37 -34.62 -4.97
CA ASP A 33 9.71 -35.27 -3.70
C ASP A 33 10.19 -34.33 -2.59
N GLY A 34 9.84 -34.68 -1.35
CA GLY A 34 10.60 -34.29 -0.15
C GLY A 34 9.76 -33.95 1.08
N PHE A 35 9.27 -34.97 1.80
CA PHE A 35 9.61 -35.25 3.21
C PHE A 35 8.60 -36.25 3.82
N SER A 36 9.16 -37.35 4.33
CA SER A 36 8.48 -38.51 4.90
C SER A 36 7.65 -38.20 6.15
N ASP A 37 6.51 -38.89 6.23
CA ASP A 37 5.88 -39.32 7.46
C ASP A 37 6.89 -40.03 8.39
N LEU A 38 6.74 -39.85 9.70
CA LEU A 38 6.73 -40.93 10.70
C LEU A 38 6.60 -40.33 12.12
N ALA A 39 5.44 -40.54 12.73
CA ALA A 39 5.29 -40.60 14.19
C ALA A 39 5.52 -42.06 14.65
N PRO A 40 6.06 -42.28 15.85
CA PRO A 40 5.42 -43.25 16.74
C PRO A 40 5.42 -42.84 18.23
N GLY A 41 4.43 -43.35 18.95
CA GLY A 41 4.17 -43.07 20.36
C GLY A 41 4.91 -43.97 21.38
N MET A 42 4.78 -43.51 22.63
CA MET A 42 4.73 -44.15 23.96
C MET A 42 5.53 -45.43 24.33
N ASP A 43 6.14 -45.27 25.52
CA ASP A 43 6.50 -46.21 26.60
C ASP A 43 7.63 -47.25 26.40
N LEU A 44 8.72 -47.04 27.17
CA LEU A 44 9.07 -47.88 28.32
C LEU A 44 10.31 -47.33 29.05
N ALA A 45 10.13 -47.01 30.32
CA ALA A 45 11.18 -46.66 31.26
C ALA A 45 11.73 -47.93 31.91
N ALA A 46 13.04 -48.13 31.86
CA ALA A 46 13.90 -48.71 32.92
C ALA A 46 15.24 -49.15 32.31
N GLU A 47 16.17 -48.20 32.14
CA GLU A 47 17.63 -48.42 32.08
C GLU A 47 18.31 -47.07 31.83
N ARG A 48 18.14 -46.14 32.78
CA ARG A 48 18.69 -44.77 32.68
C ARG A 48 19.19 -44.30 34.04
N SER A 49 20.44 -44.60 34.35
CA SER A 49 21.19 -43.75 35.29
C SER A 49 22.69 -43.66 34.99
N ASP A 50 23.36 -44.69 34.47
CA ASP A 50 24.84 -44.66 34.40
C ASP A 50 25.46 -44.38 33.03
N ARG A 51 24.71 -44.52 31.92
CA ARG A 51 25.20 -44.10 30.58
C ARG A 51 25.06 -42.59 30.29
N ARG A 52 24.23 -41.85 31.05
CA ARG A 52 23.99 -40.41 30.82
C ARG A 52 25.13 -39.50 31.30
N ARG A 53 25.99 -39.95 32.22
CA ARG A 53 27.08 -39.12 32.79
C ARG A 53 28.36 -39.09 31.96
N LEU A 54 28.60 -40.11 31.14
CA LEU A 54 29.76 -40.17 30.23
C LEU A 54 29.49 -39.41 28.92
N ASP A 55 28.27 -39.51 28.39
CA ASP A 55 27.84 -38.85 27.14
C ASP A 55 27.70 -37.32 27.27
N LEU A 56 27.36 -36.83 28.48
CA LEU A 56 27.32 -35.39 28.79
C LEU A 56 28.70 -34.76 28.96
N ARG A 57 29.75 -35.53 29.26
CA ARG A 57 31.13 -35.02 29.37
C ARG A 57 31.78 -34.87 28.01
N GLN A 58 31.62 -35.86 27.13
CA GLN A 58 32.13 -35.78 25.75
C GLN A 58 31.46 -34.65 24.94
N ARG A 59 30.13 -34.48 25.06
CA ARG A 59 29.43 -33.36 24.39
C ARG A 59 29.90 -31.98 24.86
N LYS A 60 30.29 -31.84 26.13
CA LYS A 60 30.74 -30.55 26.68
C LYS A 60 32.15 -30.20 26.22
N GLU A 61 33.02 -31.20 26.06
CA GLU A 61 34.36 -31.03 25.50
C GLU A 61 34.31 -30.70 23.99
N GLU A 62 33.39 -31.31 23.24
CA GLU A 62 33.17 -31.01 21.81
C GLU A 62 32.58 -29.60 21.58
N GLU A 63 31.64 -29.15 22.43
CA GLU A 63 31.09 -27.78 22.38
C GLU A 63 32.14 -26.71 22.72
N GLU A 64 32.99 -26.96 23.72
CA GLU A 64 34.08 -26.04 24.09
C GLU A 64 35.18 -25.97 23.02
N GLU A 65 35.49 -27.08 22.34
CA GLU A 65 36.44 -27.09 21.22
C GLU A 65 35.87 -26.39 19.97
N MET A 66 34.57 -26.55 19.69
CA MET A 66 33.89 -25.85 18.59
C MET A 66 33.82 -24.34 18.84
N GLN A 67 33.60 -23.90 20.09
CA GLN A 67 33.63 -22.49 20.47
C GLN A 67 35.04 -21.89 20.38
N ARG A 68 36.09 -22.63 20.73
CA ARG A 68 37.49 -22.17 20.55
C ARG A 68 37.84 -22.01 19.08
N ARG A 69 37.48 -22.97 18.22
CA ARG A 69 37.68 -22.87 16.77
C ARG A 69 36.88 -21.74 16.13
N HIS A 70 35.68 -21.44 16.65
CA HIS A 70 34.89 -20.30 16.21
C HIS A 70 35.56 -18.97 16.61
N LEU A 71 36.10 -18.86 17.83
CA LEU A 71 36.78 -17.65 18.31
C LEU A 71 38.09 -17.37 17.56
N GLU A 72 38.87 -18.40 17.24
CA GLU A 72 40.08 -18.28 16.41
C GLU A 72 39.75 -17.90 14.96
N SER A 73 38.62 -18.37 14.42
CA SER A 73 38.15 -17.99 13.07
C SER A 73 37.66 -16.54 12.98
N VAL A 74 37.22 -15.97 14.11
CA VAL A 74 36.77 -14.58 14.23
C VAL A 74 37.95 -13.62 14.43
N GLN A 75 39.04 -14.07 15.07
CA GLN A 75 40.24 -13.25 15.28
C GLN A 75 41.19 -13.17 14.07
N LEU A 76 41.13 -14.10 13.10
CA LEU A 76 41.97 -14.07 11.89
C LEU A 76 41.41 -13.25 10.71
N LYS A 77 40.26 -12.57 10.86
CA LYS A 77 39.65 -11.74 9.78
C LYS A 77 39.72 -10.23 10.01
N GLN A 78 40.69 -9.73 10.77
CA GLN A 78 40.94 -8.29 10.89
C GLN A 78 42.39 -7.93 10.54
N LYS A 79 42.61 -7.52 9.28
CA LYS A 79 43.53 -6.45 8.85
C LYS A 79 43.26 -6.09 7.37
N PRO A 80 43.62 -4.88 6.91
CA PRO A 80 42.64 -3.91 6.44
C PRO A 80 42.63 -3.75 4.92
N SER A 81 41.45 -3.55 4.33
CA SER A 81 41.36 -3.05 2.96
C SER A 81 40.03 -2.32 2.70
N TYR A 82 40.14 -1.14 2.08
CA TYR A 82 39.09 -0.22 1.61
C TYR A 82 38.27 0.58 2.65
N ARG A 83 38.87 1.71 3.08
CA ARG A 83 38.19 2.90 3.64
C ARG A 83 37.33 3.64 2.59
N SER A 84 36.37 2.98 1.95
CA SER A 84 35.42 3.66 1.05
C SER A 84 33.93 3.41 1.39
N GLY A 85 33.61 2.36 2.16
CA GLY A 85 32.21 2.01 2.48
C GLY A 85 31.60 2.71 3.69
N HIS A 86 32.40 3.16 4.67
CA HIS A 86 31.88 3.68 5.94
C HIS A 86 31.40 5.14 5.89
N PHE A 87 31.75 5.90 4.84
CA PHE A 87 31.33 7.30 4.72
C PHE A 87 29.91 7.46 4.14
N LYS A 88 29.33 6.42 3.51
CA LYS A 88 27.98 6.48 2.94
C LYS A 88 26.85 6.10 3.91
N LEU A 89 27.14 5.39 5.00
CA LEU A 89 26.10 4.99 5.96
C LEU A 89 25.64 6.14 6.88
N LEU A 90 26.46 7.19 7.03
CA LEU A 90 26.18 8.36 7.87
C LEU A 90 25.40 9.48 7.17
N CYS A 91 25.09 9.33 5.87
CA CYS A 91 24.54 10.43 5.06
C CYS A 91 23.33 10.05 4.19
N LEU A 92 22.70 8.90 4.44
CA LEU A 92 21.41 8.62 3.80
C LEU A 92 20.33 9.48 4.47
N PRO A 93 19.49 10.19 3.69
CA PRO A 93 18.39 10.95 4.26
C PRO A 93 17.49 10.01 5.06
N LYS A 94 16.98 10.49 6.19
CA LYS A 94 16.12 9.68 7.08
C LYS A 94 14.85 9.19 6.39
N VAL A 95 14.42 9.91 5.37
CA VAL A 95 13.23 9.65 4.56
C VAL A 95 13.58 9.67 3.07
N ASN A 96 12.72 9.05 2.26
CA ASN A 96 12.84 8.94 0.82
C ASN A 96 11.69 9.72 0.14
N GLU A 97 12.01 10.85 -0.49
CA GLU A 97 11.01 11.69 -1.18
C GLU A 97 10.41 11.04 -2.44
N ASP A 98 10.94 9.91 -2.90
CA ASP A 98 10.35 9.10 -3.98
C ASP A 98 9.35 8.04 -3.47
N VAL A 99 9.22 7.89 -2.14
CA VAL A 99 8.26 7.00 -1.50
C VAL A 99 7.16 7.84 -0.87
N HIS A 100 6.00 7.80 -1.52
CA HIS A 100 4.81 8.53 -1.12
C HIS A 100 3.86 7.61 -0.36
N ILE A 101 3.07 8.15 0.58
CA ILE A 101 2.13 7.35 1.37
C ILE A 101 0.80 8.07 1.57
N PHE A 102 -0.31 7.40 1.24
CA PHE A 102 -1.65 7.96 1.39
C PHE A 102 -2.08 8.02 2.86
N TYR A 103 -2.65 9.15 3.27
CA TYR A 103 -2.93 9.48 4.66
C TYR A 103 -4.30 10.15 4.84
N TYR A 104 -5.00 9.75 5.90
CA TYR A 104 -6.38 10.13 6.16
C TYR A 104 -6.51 10.86 7.50
N LEU A 105 -7.22 12.00 7.46
CA LEU A 105 -7.39 12.95 8.57
C LEU A 105 -8.77 12.93 9.22
N TRP A 106 -9.57 11.93 8.89
CA TRP A 106 -11.01 11.95 9.13
C TRP A 106 -11.44 11.25 10.44
N TYR A 107 -10.50 10.77 11.24
CA TYR A 107 -10.80 10.03 12.46
C TYR A 107 -11.06 11.00 13.63
N GLY A 108 -12.03 10.66 14.48
CA GLY A 108 -12.37 11.45 15.67
C GLY A 108 -12.92 10.54 16.77
N PRO A 109 -12.73 10.93 18.04
CA PRO A 109 -13.90 11.48 18.71
C PRO A 109 -13.99 12.98 18.44
N SER A 110 -15.17 13.43 18.01
CA SER A 110 -15.54 14.82 17.77
C SER A 110 -15.69 15.58 19.09
N VAL A 111 -15.85 16.90 18.97
CA VAL A 111 -16.53 17.72 19.98
C VAL A 111 -17.88 17.04 20.30
N ASP A 112 -18.17 16.79 21.59
CA ASP A 112 -19.33 16.02 22.12
C ASP A 112 -19.19 14.48 22.22
N ASN A 113 -17.98 13.91 22.26
CA ASN A 113 -17.73 12.47 22.47
C ASN A 113 -18.35 11.53 21.41
N LYS A 114 -18.63 12.02 20.20
CA LYS A 114 -19.10 11.17 19.10
C LYS A 114 -17.91 10.71 18.26
N TYR A 115 -17.80 9.41 18.05
CA TYR A 115 -16.81 8.91 17.11
C TYR A 115 -17.16 9.36 15.69
N ILE A 116 -16.12 9.66 14.89
CA ILE A 116 -16.24 9.93 13.46
C ILE A 116 -15.36 8.92 12.75
N HIS A 117 -15.87 8.34 11.67
CA HIS A 117 -15.27 7.23 10.90
C HIS A 117 -15.13 5.92 11.69
N TRP A 118 -14.73 5.93 12.95
CA TRP A 118 -14.66 4.69 13.75
C TRP A 118 -16.03 4.03 13.94
N ASP A 119 -17.11 4.83 13.99
CA ASP A 119 -18.49 4.38 14.09
C ASP A 119 -19.15 4.25 12.70
N HIS A 120 -18.41 3.94 11.64
CA HIS A 120 -18.96 3.87 10.28
C HIS A 120 -20.16 2.92 10.18
N VAL A 121 -21.06 3.20 9.23
CA VAL A 121 -22.18 2.32 8.88
C VAL A 121 -21.72 1.13 8.03
N LEU A 122 -22.42 0.00 8.12
CA LEU A 122 -22.26 -1.09 7.16
C LEU A 122 -22.93 -0.67 5.85
N VAL A 123 -22.12 -0.42 4.82
CA VAL A 123 -22.57 0.07 3.52
C VAL A 123 -23.37 -1.02 2.81
N PRO A 124 -24.65 -0.79 2.48
CA PRO A 124 -25.45 -1.76 1.78
C PRO A 124 -24.93 -1.96 0.35
N HIS A 125 -25.10 -3.16 -0.17
CA HIS A 125 -24.85 -3.44 -1.58
C HIS A 125 -25.87 -2.68 -2.46
N TRP A 126 -25.49 -2.25 -3.67
CA TRP A 126 -26.39 -1.51 -4.56
C TRP A 126 -27.64 -2.30 -4.99
N ASP A 127 -27.57 -3.64 -5.01
CA ASP A 127 -28.72 -4.51 -5.31
C ASP A 127 -29.41 -4.88 -4.02
N PRO A 128 -30.68 -4.47 -3.86
CA PRO A 128 -31.48 -4.79 -2.68
C PRO A 128 -31.53 -6.28 -2.34
N LYS A 129 -31.47 -7.17 -3.34
CA LYS A 129 -31.50 -8.63 -3.12
C LYS A 129 -30.25 -9.14 -2.44
N ILE A 130 -29.08 -8.64 -2.86
CA ILE A 130 -27.81 -8.97 -2.22
C ILE A 130 -27.73 -8.27 -0.86
N ALA A 131 -28.13 -7.00 -0.78
CA ALA A 131 -28.11 -6.22 0.45
C ALA A 131 -28.97 -6.85 1.58
N ALA A 132 -30.05 -7.55 1.24
CA ALA A 132 -30.89 -8.26 2.21
C ALA A 132 -30.15 -9.44 2.90
N GLY A 133 -29.12 -10.01 2.25
CA GLY A 133 -28.32 -11.11 2.79
C GLY A 133 -27.15 -10.69 3.69
N HIS A 134 -26.92 -9.38 3.87
CA HIS A 134 -25.79 -8.86 4.64
C HIS A 134 -26.24 -8.10 5.90
N ALA A 135 -25.36 -8.08 6.90
CA ALA A 135 -25.57 -7.31 8.12
C ALA A 135 -25.72 -5.82 7.81
N LYS A 136 -26.56 -5.15 8.61
CA LYS A 136 -26.80 -3.71 8.57
C LYS A 136 -26.56 -3.15 9.95
N GLY A 137 -26.24 -1.86 10.02
CA GLY A 137 -26.08 -1.16 11.28
C GLY A 137 -24.91 -0.20 11.24
N ARG A 138 -24.48 0.16 12.43
CA ARG A 138 -23.40 1.09 12.69
C ARG A 138 -22.47 0.49 13.74
N HIS A 139 -21.17 0.65 13.55
CA HIS A 139 -20.19 0.25 14.55
C HIS A 139 -20.33 1.07 15.84
N ALA A 140 -20.01 0.46 16.98
CA ALA A 140 -20.09 1.09 18.31
C ALA A 140 -18.72 1.13 19.02
N PRO A 141 -17.87 2.13 18.74
CA PRO A 141 -16.57 2.27 19.37
C PRO A 141 -16.69 2.53 20.89
N PRO A 142 -15.66 2.20 21.71
CA PRO A 142 -14.30 1.83 21.27
C PRO A 142 -14.10 0.32 21.02
N GLU A 143 -15.03 -0.54 21.44
CA GLU A 143 -14.85 -2.00 21.33
C GLU A 143 -15.22 -2.55 19.95
N ASP A 144 -16.17 -1.92 19.26
CA ASP A 144 -16.55 -2.25 17.89
C ASP A 144 -16.28 -1.07 16.96
N ILE A 145 -15.18 -1.13 16.21
CA ILE A 145 -14.79 -0.09 15.25
C ILE A 145 -14.97 -0.57 13.81
N ALA A 146 -15.11 0.38 12.89
CA ALA A 146 -15.20 0.18 11.45
C ALA A 146 -13.86 -0.21 10.80
N SER A 147 -13.20 -1.25 11.32
CA SER A 147 -11.97 -1.80 10.75
C SER A 147 -11.83 -3.28 11.09
N SER A 148 -11.24 -4.05 10.20
CA SER A 148 -10.88 -5.44 10.46
C SER A 148 -9.68 -5.59 11.40
N PHE A 149 -8.90 -4.52 11.61
CA PHE A 149 -7.74 -4.44 12.51
C PHE A 149 -8.00 -3.42 13.62
N TYR A 150 -7.19 -3.41 14.68
CA TYR A 150 -7.30 -2.44 15.77
C TYR A 150 -6.03 -1.58 15.92
N PRO A 151 -6.12 -0.24 15.91
CA PRO A 151 -4.95 0.64 16.05
C PRO A 151 -4.27 0.52 17.41
N GLU A 152 -2.93 0.59 17.44
CA GLU A 152 -2.16 0.70 18.68
C GLU A 152 -2.56 1.94 19.50
N LEU A 153 -2.91 3.04 18.81
CA LEU A 153 -3.38 4.29 19.40
C LEU A 153 -4.87 4.26 19.79
N GLY A 154 -5.56 3.13 19.61
CA GLY A 154 -7.01 3.02 19.78
C GLY A 154 -7.80 3.83 18.74
N PRO A 155 -9.13 3.99 18.91
CA PRO A 155 -9.96 4.83 18.05
C PRO A 155 -9.67 6.31 18.31
N TYR A 156 -8.53 6.77 17.79
CA TYR A 156 -7.93 8.07 18.03
C TYR A 156 -8.67 9.22 17.33
N SER A 157 -8.32 10.46 17.68
CA SER A 157 -8.71 11.64 16.92
C SER A 157 -7.57 12.14 16.05
N SER A 158 -7.81 12.34 14.75
CA SER A 158 -6.87 12.98 13.82
C SER A 158 -6.59 14.45 14.18
N ARG A 159 -7.40 15.05 15.07
CA ARG A 159 -7.19 16.40 15.61
C ARG A 159 -6.26 16.42 16.82
N ASP A 160 -5.94 15.27 17.40
CA ASP A 160 -5.05 15.17 18.55
C ASP A 160 -3.58 15.35 18.11
N GLN A 161 -2.93 16.36 18.68
CA GLN A 161 -1.53 16.67 18.37
C GLN A 161 -0.58 15.50 18.70
N THR A 162 -0.84 14.74 19.76
CA THR A 162 0.00 13.60 20.15
C THR A 162 -0.09 12.46 19.14
N VAL A 163 -1.29 12.26 18.57
CA VAL A 163 -1.54 11.30 17.49
C VAL A 163 -0.82 11.75 16.22
N LEU A 164 -0.91 13.03 15.85
CA LEU A 164 -0.19 13.56 14.68
C LEU A 164 1.34 13.39 14.83
N GLU A 165 1.91 13.69 15.99
CA GLU A 165 3.34 13.47 16.25
C GLU A 165 3.73 11.98 16.16
N SER A 166 2.90 11.09 16.71
CA SER A 166 3.08 9.64 16.60
C SER A 166 3.05 9.18 15.14
N HIS A 167 2.10 9.67 14.35
CA HIS A 167 2.00 9.34 12.92
C HIS A 167 3.24 9.78 12.15
N MET A 168 3.70 11.03 12.32
CA MET A 168 4.90 11.51 11.61
C MET A 168 6.16 10.75 12.04
N ALA A 169 6.26 10.33 13.30
CA ALA A 169 7.34 9.47 13.76
C ALA A 169 7.28 8.06 13.12
N GLN A 170 6.08 7.48 12.95
CA GLN A 170 5.91 6.20 12.26
C GLN A 170 6.22 6.29 10.76
N ILE A 171 5.85 7.40 10.11
CA ILE A 171 6.16 7.68 8.70
C ILE A 171 7.67 7.90 8.50
N GLU A 172 8.32 8.66 9.37
CA GLU A 172 9.80 8.77 9.40
C GLU A 172 10.43 7.38 9.61
N ALA A 173 9.84 6.55 10.48
CA ALA A 173 10.33 5.19 10.75
C ALA A 173 10.18 4.24 9.55
N SER A 174 9.16 4.44 8.70
CA SER A 174 9.00 3.70 7.44
C SER A 174 9.90 4.22 6.31
N ALA A 175 10.58 5.35 6.53
CA ALA A 175 11.36 6.07 5.53
C ALA A 175 10.55 6.60 4.33
N ALA A 176 9.22 6.63 4.39
CA ALA A 176 8.43 7.39 3.42
C ALA A 176 8.66 8.89 3.61
N GLY A 177 8.94 9.62 2.54
CA GLY A 177 9.30 11.04 2.59
C GLY A 177 8.17 11.98 2.21
N VAL A 178 7.11 11.49 1.59
CA VAL A 178 5.97 12.32 1.18
C VAL A 178 4.67 11.75 1.71
N LEU A 179 4.07 12.50 2.63
CA LEU A 179 2.72 12.29 3.09
C LEU A 179 1.73 12.81 2.04
N VAL A 180 0.85 11.96 1.54
CA VAL A 180 -0.16 12.31 0.56
C VAL A 180 -1.52 12.41 1.27
N VAL A 181 -1.92 13.63 1.61
CA VAL A 181 -3.10 13.91 2.43
C VAL A 181 -4.37 13.81 1.59
N SER A 182 -5.29 12.93 1.99
CA SER A 182 -6.67 12.90 1.51
C SER A 182 -7.34 14.25 1.78
N TRP A 183 -7.71 14.97 0.73
CA TRP A 183 -8.12 16.37 0.82
C TRP A 183 -9.48 16.62 0.18
N TYR A 184 -10.31 17.35 0.93
CA TYR A 184 -11.57 17.93 0.50
C TYR A 184 -11.50 19.47 0.61
N PRO A 185 -12.26 20.20 -0.22
CA PRO A 185 -12.35 21.66 -0.12
C PRO A 185 -12.83 22.16 1.26
N PRO A 186 -12.53 23.43 1.61
CA PRO A 186 -13.00 24.01 2.87
C PRO A 186 -14.51 23.85 3.05
N GLY A 187 -14.92 23.36 4.22
CA GLY A 187 -16.33 23.12 4.55
C GLY A 187 -16.97 21.89 3.89
N VAL A 188 -16.21 21.12 3.10
CA VAL A 188 -16.66 19.90 2.43
C VAL A 188 -15.99 18.68 3.08
N ALA A 189 -16.68 17.54 3.06
CA ALA A 189 -16.21 16.26 3.59
C ALA A 189 -16.72 15.11 2.73
N ASP A 190 -16.29 13.89 3.06
CA ASP A 190 -16.93 12.67 2.57
C ASP A 190 -18.31 12.46 3.24
N GLU A 191 -19.07 11.47 2.77
CA GLU A 191 -20.44 11.22 3.24
C GLU A 191 -20.54 10.79 4.71
N HIS A 192 -19.44 10.34 5.30
CA HIS A 192 -19.41 9.73 6.64
C HIS A 192 -18.52 10.46 7.65
N GLY A 193 -17.84 11.53 7.23
CA GLY A 193 -16.96 12.33 8.05
C GLY A 193 -17.41 13.76 8.25
N GLY A 194 -16.46 14.61 8.62
CA GLY A 194 -16.61 16.06 8.72
C GLY A 194 -15.44 16.78 8.05
N PRO A 195 -15.50 18.11 7.86
CA PRO A 195 -14.42 18.84 7.22
C PRO A 195 -13.09 18.66 7.95
N THR A 196 -12.04 18.38 7.18
CA THR A 196 -10.68 18.12 7.66
C THR A 196 -9.65 19.12 7.18
N GLU A 197 -10.06 20.05 6.31
CA GLU A 197 -9.18 21.04 5.70
C GLU A 197 -8.46 21.92 6.73
N ASP A 198 -9.12 22.24 7.84
CA ASP A 198 -8.57 23.05 8.93
C ASP A 198 -7.43 22.35 9.70
N LEU A 199 -7.27 21.03 9.54
CA LEU A 199 -6.19 20.26 10.14
C LEU A 199 -4.89 20.30 9.33
N VAL A 200 -4.94 20.69 8.06
CA VAL A 200 -3.78 20.68 7.17
C VAL A 200 -2.60 21.49 7.72
N PRO A 201 -2.76 22.72 8.27
CA PRO A 201 -1.64 23.44 8.88
C PRO A 201 -0.92 22.63 9.98
N ALA A 202 -1.65 22.03 10.92
CA ALA A 202 -1.07 21.27 12.03
C ALA A 202 -0.32 20.01 11.55
N VAL A 203 -0.85 19.36 10.50
CA VAL A 203 -0.22 18.21 9.85
C VAL A 203 1.07 18.62 9.16
N MET A 204 1.07 19.74 8.45
CA MET A 204 2.26 20.25 7.79
C MET A 204 3.35 20.64 8.79
N ASP A 205 2.99 21.26 9.92
CA ASP A 205 3.91 21.57 11.03
C ASP A 205 4.56 20.29 11.60
N ALA A 206 3.76 19.26 11.86
CA ALA A 206 4.25 17.97 12.35
C ALA A 206 5.15 17.27 11.32
N ALA A 207 4.76 17.28 10.04
CA ALA A 207 5.56 16.72 8.95
C ALA A 207 6.91 17.46 8.82
N HIS A 208 6.91 18.79 8.91
CA HIS A 208 8.11 19.61 8.81
C HIS A 208 9.14 19.27 9.90
N ARG A 209 8.69 19.06 11.15
CA ARG A 209 9.56 18.65 12.27
C ARG A 209 10.27 17.31 12.02
N ARG A 210 9.72 16.46 11.15
CA ARG A 210 10.25 15.13 10.81
C ARG A 210 10.85 15.06 9.41
N SER A 211 11.06 16.20 8.76
CA SER A 211 11.53 16.30 7.37
C SER A 211 10.66 15.55 6.36
N VAL A 212 9.39 15.32 6.68
CA VAL A 212 8.39 14.74 5.77
C VAL A 212 7.74 15.87 4.98
N LYS A 213 7.54 15.65 3.68
CA LYS A 213 6.84 16.57 2.79
C LYS A 213 5.36 16.21 2.70
N VAL A 214 4.54 17.16 2.28
CA VAL A 214 3.08 17.02 2.16
C VAL A 214 2.65 17.33 0.73
N ALA A 215 2.06 16.34 0.08
CA ALA A 215 1.33 16.45 -1.18
C ALA A 215 -0.18 16.21 -0.94
N PHE A 216 -1.00 16.46 -1.94
CA PHE A 216 -2.46 16.42 -1.81
C PHE A 216 -3.09 15.37 -2.73
N HIS A 217 -4.00 14.58 -2.16
CA HIS A 217 -4.86 13.63 -2.86
C HIS A 217 -6.27 14.18 -2.89
N ILE A 218 -6.62 14.79 -4.01
CA ILE A 218 -7.88 15.47 -4.22
C ILE A 218 -8.98 14.42 -4.39
N GLN A 219 -9.85 14.34 -3.38
CA GLN A 219 -10.96 13.40 -3.37
C GLN A 219 -12.08 13.80 -4.33
N PRO A 220 -12.97 12.88 -4.72
CA PRO A 220 -14.22 13.24 -5.36
C PRO A 220 -15.09 13.95 -4.33
N TYR A 221 -15.48 15.18 -4.67
CA TYR A 221 -16.42 15.98 -3.89
C TYR A 221 -17.58 16.43 -4.78
N GLN A 222 -18.73 16.69 -4.15
CA GLN A 222 -19.91 17.15 -4.88
C GLN A 222 -19.60 18.47 -5.62
N GLY A 223 -19.87 18.51 -6.92
CA GLY A 223 -19.57 19.68 -7.75
C GLY A 223 -18.10 19.79 -8.19
N ARG A 224 -17.31 18.72 -8.08
CA ARG A 224 -15.97 18.69 -8.67
C ARG A 224 -16.03 18.79 -10.19
N THR A 225 -15.44 19.86 -10.72
CA THR A 225 -15.25 20.16 -12.14
C THR A 225 -13.83 20.68 -12.34
N GLU A 226 -13.43 20.86 -13.59
CA GLU A 226 -12.18 21.52 -13.97
C GLU A 226 -12.07 22.94 -13.36
N GLN A 227 -13.17 23.70 -13.36
CA GLN A 227 -13.20 25.04 -12.80
C GLN A 227 -13.09 25.04 -11.26
N THR A 228 -13.83 24.17 -10.56
CA THR A 228 -13.71 24.10 -9.10
C THR A 228 -12.38 23.51 -8.67
N LEU A 229 -11.80 22.59 -9.46
CA LEU A 229 -10.44 22.11 -9.20
C LEU A 229 -9.43 23.25 -9.36
N HIS A 230 -9.52 24.06 -10.41
CA HIS A 230 -8.65 25.23 -10.60
C HIS A 230 -8.65 26.14 -9.36
N ASP A 231 -9.84 26.49 -8.86
CA ASP A 231 -9.98 27.34 -7.66
C ASP A 231 -9.39 26.67 -6.41
N ASN A 232 -9.56 25.35 -6.27
CA ASN A 232 -9.00 24.58 -5.17
C ASN A 232 -7.47 24.45 -5.24
N ILE A 233 -6.88 24.33 -6.44
CA ILE A 233 -5.42 24.34 -6.62
C ILE A 233 -4.85 25.71 -6.23
N LYS A 234 -5.51 26.79 -6.65
CA LYS A 234 -5.16 28.15 -6.22
C LYS A 234 -5.24 28.29 -4.71
N TYR A 235 -6.31 27.77 -4.09
CA TYR A 235 -6.46 27.77 -2.65
C TYR A 235 -5.30 27.06 -1.96
N ILE A 236 -5.00 25.82 -2.36
CA ILE A 236 -3.93 25.01 -1.77
C ILE A 236 -2.58 25.70 -1.91
N ILE A 237 -2.23 26.18 -3.10
CA ILE A 237 -0.93 26.83 -3.35
C ILE A 237 -0.82 28.15 -2.57
N ASN A 238 -1.86 28.99 -2.57
CA ASN A 238 -1.84 30.26 -1.83
C ASN A 238 -1.77 30.04 -0.32
N ARG A 239 -2.51 29.05 0.21
CA ARG A 239 -2.62 28.79 1.65
C ARG A 239 -1.41 28.04 2.20
N TYR A 240 -0.88 27.08 1.44
CA TYR A 240 0.10 26.09 1.92
C TYR A 240 1.44 26.14 1.18
N GLY A 241 1.51 26.73 -0.01
CA GLY A 241 2.67 26.65 -0.90
C GLY A 241 3.98 27.20 -0.31
N ASN A 242 3.89 28.16 0.62
CA ASN A 242 5.06 28.75 1.28
C ASN A 242 5.55 27.93 2.50
N HIS A 243 4.82 26.89 2.89
CA HIS A 243 5.17 26.06 4.05
C HIS A 243 6.37 25.16 3.74
N GLY A 244 7.32 24.99 4.68
CA GLY A 244 8.56 24.22 4.47
C GLY A 244 8.37 22.72 4.22
N ALA A 245 7.20 22.18 4.59
CA ALA A 245 6.77 20.82 4.26
C ALA A 245 6.03 20.69 2.93
N PHE A 246 5.64 21.78 2.25
CA PHE A 246 4.89 21.68 0.99
C PHE A 246 5.72 20.97 -0.09
N TYR A 247 5.24 19.84 -0.58
CA TYR A 247 5.97 19.01 -1.53
C TYR A 247 6.01 19.63 -2.92
N ARG A 248 7.18 19.54 -3.57
CA ARG A 248 7.34 19.86 -4.98
C ARG A 248 8.16 18.76 -5.63
N PHE A 249 7.67 18.26 -6.75
CA PHE A 249 8.32 17.28 -7.59
C PHE A 249 9.26 17.96 -8.58
N LYS A 250 10.45 17.40 -8.78
CA LYS A 250 11.39 17.84 -9.81
C LYS A 250 11.17 17.01 -11.07
N THR A 251 10.65 17.64 -12.12
CA THR A 251 10.39 16.99 -13.42
C THR A 251 11.69 16.63 -14.14
N SER A 252 11.58 15.80 -15.19
CA SER A 252 12.68 15.46 -16.09
C SER A 252 13.28 16.68 -16.81
N THR A 253 12.50 17.75 -16.99
CA THR A 253 12.96 19.04 -17.55
C THR A 253 13.65 19.93 -16.51
N GLY A 254 13.68 19.52 -15.24
CA GLY A 254 14.29 20.26 -14.14
C GLY A 254 13.37 21.29 -13.46
N GLN A 255 12.11 21.39 -13.90
CA GLN A 255 11.11 22.25 -13.24
C GLN A 255 10.73 21.66 -11.88
N VAL A 256 10.49 22.52 -10.89
CA VAL A 256 10.12 22.13 -9.53
C VAL A 256 8.70 22.61 -9.26
N LEU A 257 7.74 21.68 -9.30
CA LEU A 257 6.30 21.96 -9.32
C LEU A 257 5.56 21.23 -8.19
N PRO A 258 4.49 21.81 -7.60
CA PRO A 258 3.58 21.08 -6.71
C PRO A 258 3.08 19.78 -7.37
N LEU A 259 2.84 18.71 -6.61
CA LEU A 259 2.28 17.45 -7.14
C LEU A 259 0.92 17.16 -6.51
N PHE A 260 -0.06 16.84 -7.36
CA PHE A 260 -1.45 16.55 -6.98
C PHE A 260 -1.89 15.19 -7.54
N TYR A 261 -2.43 14.35 -6.67
CA TYR A 261 -3.13 13.13 -7.06
C TYR A 261 -4.62 13.42 -7.19
N VAL A 262 -5.26 13.01 -8.28
CA VAL A 262 -6.70 13.19 -8.48
C VAL A 262 -7.39 11.83 -8.39
N TYR A 263 -8.11 11.58 -7.29
CA TYR A 263 -8.86 10.32 -7.09
C TYR A 263 -10.10 10.31 -7.99
N ASP A 264 -10.41 9.15 -8.58
CA ASP A 264 -11.52 8.97 -9.52
C ASP A 264 -11.57 10.05 -10.62
N SER A 265 -10.41 10.41 -11.17
CA SER A 265 -10.29 11.43 -12.22
C SER A 265 -11.13 11.13 -13.46
N TYR A 266 -11.43 9.85 -13.72
CA TYR A 266 -12.27 9.38 -14.81
C TYR A 266 -13.76 9.77 -14.69
N LEU A 267 -14.20 10.30 -13.54
CA LEU A 267 -15.57 10.83 -13.39
C LEU A 267 -15.79 12.17 -14.11
N THR A 268 -14.70 12.88 -14.45
CA THR A 268 -14.73 14.11 -15.23
C THR A 268 -14.24 13.82 -16.65
N PRO A 269 -14.96 14.27 -17.69
CA PRO A 269 -14.60 13.98 -19.08
C PRO A 269 -13.22 14.54 -19.49
N PRO A 270 -12.52 13.90 -20.45
CA PRO A 270 -11.21 14.36 -20.90
C PRO A 270 -11.18 15.77 -21.47
N GLU A 271 -12.22 16.19 -22.18
CA GLU A 271 -12.36 17.53 -22.72
C GLU A 271 -12.39 18.60 -21.62
N SER A 272 -13.11 18.35 -20.52
CA SER A 272 -13.13 19.22 -19.36
C SER A 272 -11.74 19.33 -18.71
N TRP A 273 -11.03 18.20 -18.57
CA TRP A 273 -9.66 18.24 -18.06
C TRP A 273 -8.72 19.00 -18.99
N ALA A 274 -8.89 18.85 -20.31
CA ALA A 274 -8.01 19.49 -21.28
C ALA A 274 -8.12 21.03 -21.23
N GLU A 275 -9.30 21.58 -20.91
CA GLU A 275 -9.50 23.02 -20.70
C GLU A 275 -8.64 23.59 -19.54
N LEU A 276 -8.29 22.74 -18.56
CA LEU A 276 -7.47 23.09 -17.41
C LEU A 276 -5.99 22.70 -17.58
N LEU A 277 -5.71 21.49 -18.05
CA LEU A 277 -4.39 20.86 -17.97
C LEU A 277 -3.60 20.91 -19.28
N THR A 278 -4.15 21.44 -20.37
CA THR A 278 -3.40 21.67 -21.60
C THR A 278 -3.08 23.15 -21.79
N ALA A 279 -1.95 23.46 -22.43
CA ALA A 279 -1.54 24.86 -22.65
C ALA A 279 -2.53 25.68 -23.52
N GLY A 280 -3.36 25.01 -24.33
CA GLY A 280 -4.38 25.64 -25.17
C GLY A 280 -5.77 25.73 -24.54
N GLY A 281 -5.96 25.20 -23.32
CA GLY A 281 -7.24 25.21 -22.64
C GLY A 281 -7.68 26.62 -22.24
N ALA A 282 -8.99 26.88 -22.27
CA ALA A 282 -9.59 28.19 -22.08
C ALA A 282 -9.29 28.83 -20.70
N HIS A 283 -9.03 28.01 -19.68
CA HIS A 283 -8.67 28.45 -18.33
C HIS A 283 -7.48 27.66 -17.79
N SER A 284 -6.52 27.38 -18.68
CA SER A 284 -5.35 26.58 -18.37
C SER A 284 -4.57 27.10 -17.16
N ILE A 285 -4.12 26.18 -16.31
CA ILE A 285 -3.16 26.47 -15.23
C ILE A 285 -1.70 26.40 -15.70
N ARG A 286 -1.45 25.87 -16.91
CA ARG A 286 -0.10 25.65 -17.42
C ARG A 286 0.62 26.98 -17.63
N GLY A 287 1.86 27.07 -17.15
CA GLY A 287 2.65 28.30 -17.22
C GLY A 287 2.17 29.44 -16.30
N THR A 288 1.22 29.18 -15.41
CA THR A 288 0.77 30.13 -14.38
C THR A 288 1.49 29.89 -13.05
N PRO A 289 1.38 30.77 -12.04
CA PRO A 289 1.85 30.50 -10.67
C PRO A 289 1.19 29.29 -10.00
N TYR A 290 0.14 28.74 -10.60
CA TYR A 290 -0.65 27.61 -10.09
C TYR A 290 -0.41 26.31 -10.88
N ASP A 291 0.60 26.28 -11.74
CA ASP A 291 1.01 25.06 -12.44
C ASP A 291 1.50 23.98 -11.46
N GLY A 292 1.43 22.73 -11.88
CA GLY A 292 1.65 21.56 -11.04
C GLY A 292 1.81 20.28 -11.84
N VAL A 293 2.18 19.20 -11.17
CA VAL A 293 2.18 17.84 -11.71
C VAL A 293 0.89 17.17 -11.27
N PHE A 294 0.02 16.84 -12.23
CA PHE A 294 -1.28 16.23 -11.98
C PHE A 294 -1.26 14.75 -12.37
N VAL A 295 -1.56 13.88 -11.41
CA VAL A 295 -1.49 12.43 -11.56
C VAL A 295 -2.89 11.83 -11.50
N ALA A 296 -3.32 11.22 -12.60
CA ALA A 296 -4.66 10.63 -12.76
C ALA A 296 -4.73 9.17 -12.32
N LEU A 297 -5.90 8.75 -11.84
CA LEU A 297 -6.15 7.37 -11.46
C LEU A 297 -6.49 6.53 -12.70
N ILE A 298 -5.74 5.46 -12.93
CA ILE A 298 -6.09 4.44 -13.93
C ILE A 298 -6.87 3.29 -13.28
N VAL A 299 -8.01 2.95 -13.86
CA VAL A 299 -8.87 1.84 -13.41
C VAL A 299 -9.06 0.83 -14.53
N GLU A 300 -9.43 1.30 -15.72
CA GLU A 300 -9.59 0.49 -16.92
C GLU A 300 -8.48 0.77 -17.93
N GLU A 301 -8.24 -0.16 -18.84
CA GLU A 301 -7.20 0.01 -19.86
C GLU A 301 -7.45 1.22 -20.78
N ARG A 302 -8.72 1.47 -21.14
CA ARG A 302 -9.12 2.59 -22.00
C ARG A 302 -8.73 3.95 -21.42
N HIS A 303 -8.69 4.08 -20.09
CA HIS A 303 -8.36 5.35 -19.43
C HIS A 303 -6.95 5.86 -19.79
N LYS A 304 -6.03 5.00 -20.27
CA LYS A 304 -4.70 5.45 -20.74
C LYS A 304 -4.80 6.56 -21.78
N HIS A 305 -5.70 6.41 -22.75
CA HIS A 305 -5.86 7.37 -23.84
C HIS A 305 -6.60 8.63 -23.37
N ASP A 306 -7.62 8.45 -22.54
CA ASP A 306 -8.39 9.54 -21.93
C ASP A 306 -7.50 10.43 -21.05
N ILE A 307 -6.65 9.82 -20.22
CA ILE A 307 -5.69 10.53 -19.34
C ILE A 307 -4.70 11.35 -20.17
N ARG A 308 -4.17 10.77 -21.26
CA ARG A 308 -3.29 11.50 -22.17
C ARG A 308 -4.01 12.68 -22.82
N ALA A 309 -5.21 12.46 -23.34
CA ALA A 309 -6.01 13.51 -23.99
C ALA A 309 -6.40 14.64 -23.01
N SER A 310 -6.60 14.29 -21.74
CA SER A 310 -6.91 15.21 -20.64
C SER A 310 -5.76 16.17 -20.29
N GLY A 311 -4.51 15.87 -20.68
CA GLY A 311 -3.34 16.70 -20.34
C GLY A 311 -2.73 16.45 -18.96
N PHE A 312 -3.03 15.32 -18.31
CA PHE A 312 -2.36 14.90 -17.07
C PHE A 312 -0.87 14.64 -17.28
N ASP A 313 -0.08 14.81 -16.22
CA ASP A 313 1.37 14.60 -16.22
C ASP A 313 1.76 13.16 -15.85
N GLY A 314 0.82 12.38 -15.30
CA GLY A 314 1.11 11.02 -14.87
C GLY A 314 -0.11 10.18 -14.52
N ILE A 315 0.18 8.92 -14.18
CA ILE A 315 -0.78 7.88 -13.85
C ILE A 315 -0.39 7.21 -12.52
N TYR A 316 -1.36 6.98 -11.63
CA TYR A 316 -1.22 6.13 -10.44
C TYR A 316 -2.38 5.12 -10.32
N THR A 317 -2.22 4.10 -9.47
CA THR A 317 -3.11 2.91 -9.48
C THR A 317 -3.96 2.72 -8.22
N TYR A 318 -3.61 3.40 -7.13
CA TYR A 318 -4.25 3.43 -5.81
C TYR A 318 -4.52 2.08 -5.14
N PHE A 319 -5.40 1.24 -5.68
CA PHE A 319 -5.97 0.10 -4.95
C PHE A 319 -4.92 -0.93 -4.51
N ALA A 320 -4.96 -1.29 -3.21
CA ALA A 320 -4.08 -2.29 -2.63
C ALA A 320 -4.37 -3.72 -3.10
N SER A 321 -5.61 -3.99 -3.56
CA SER A 321 -6.01 -5.31 -4.05
C SER A 321 -5.54 -5.57 -5.48
N ASN A 322 -4.49 -6.35 -5.62
CA ASN A 322 -4.08 -6.95 -6.88
C ASN A 322 -5.25 -7.70 -7.54
N GLY A 323 -5.57 -7.33 -8.78
CA GLY A 323 -6.67 -7.89 -9.56
C GLY A 323 -8.00 -7.14 -9.46
N PHE A 324 -8.11 -6.09 -8.64
CA PHE A 324 -9.35 -5.31 -8.50
C PHE A 324 -9.67 -4.48 -9.75
N SER A 325 -8.66 -3.84 -10.34
CA SER A 325 -8.78 -3.07 -11.57
C SER A 325 -7.66 -3.41 -12.55
N PHE A 326 -7.75 -2.94 -13.80
CA PHE A 326 -6.64 -3.03 -14.74
C PHE A 326 -5.38 -2.37 -14.16
N GLY A 327 -5.54 -1.19 -13.54
CA GLY A 327 -4.47 -0.42 -12.93
C GLY A 327 -3.81 -1.12 -11.73
N SER A 328 -4.60 -1.75 -10.85
CA SER A 328 -4.06 -2.40 -9.64
C SER A 328 -3.51 -3.80 -9.90
N SER A 329 -3.69 -4.35 -11.09
CA SER A 329 -3.20 -5.68 -11.47
C SER A 329 -1.72 -5.62 -11.83
N HIS A 330 -0.85 -6.21 -11.00
CA HIS A 330 0.62 -6.11 -11.14
C HIS A 330 1.13 -6.54 -12.53
N GLN A 331 0.46 -7.53 -13.14
CA GLN A 331 0.80 -8.03 -14.48
C GLN A 331 0.73 -6.95 -15.58
N ASN A 332 -0.07 -5.90 -15.37
CA ASN A 332 -0.29 -4.83 -16.33
C ASN A 332 0.70 -3.66 -16.16
N TRP A 333 1.44 -3.59 -15.05
CA TRP A 333 2.32 -2.45 -14.75
C TRP A 333 3.43 -2.24 -15.78
N LYS A 334 3.95 -3.31 -16.37
CA LYS A 334 4.92 -3.20 -17.47
C LYS A 334 4.30 -2.49 -18.68
N ALA A 335 3.09 -2.86 -19.07
CA ALA A 335 2.39 -2.24 -20.19
C ALA A 335 2.01 -0.77 -19.90
N ILE A 336 1.59 -0.47 -18.66
CA ILE A 336 1.28 0.91 -18.24
C ILE A 336 2.56 1.75 -18.25
N LYS A 337 3.66 1.26 -17.68
CA LYS A 337 4.95 1.95 -17.70
C LYS A 337 5.42 2.22 -19.13
N SER A 338 5.38 1.22 -20.02
CA SER A 338 5.74 1.42 -21.43
C SER A 338 4.86 2.44 -22.14
N PHE A 339 3.56 2.49 -21.84
CA PHE A 339 2.69 3.54 -22.34
C PHE A 339 3.09 4.91 -21.81
N CYS A 340 3.38 5.03 -20.50
CA CYS A 340 3.78 6.29 -19.89
C CYS A 340 5.10 6.81 -20.49
N ASP A 341 6.10 5.95 -20.64
CA ASP A 341 7.39 6.29 -21.24
C ASP A 341 7.26 6.77 -22.69
N ALA A 342 6.42 6.10 -23.48
CA ALA A 342 6.16 6.48 -24.87
C ALA A 342 5.41 7.82 -25.02
N ASN A 343 4.76 8.29 -23.96
CA ASN A 343 3.94 9.50 -23.98
C ASN A 343 4.45 10.59 -23.01
N ASN A 344 5.67 10.43 -22.47
CA ASN A 344 6.28 11.36 -21.51
C ASN A 344 5.39 11.63 -20.28
N LEU A 345 4.75 10.57 -19.78
CA LEU A 345 3.95 10.58 -18.55
C LEU A 345 4.73 9.90 -17.41
N LEU A 346 4.50 10.36 -16.19
CA LEU A 346 4.97 9.70 -14.99
C LEU A 346 4.12 8.47 -14.68
N PHE A 347 4.74 7.33 -14.36
CA PHE A 347 4.03 6.17 -13.80
C PHE A 347 4.37 5.99 -12.32
N ILE A 348 3.36 6.06 -11.47
CA ILE A 348 3.46 5.91 -10.01
C ILE A 348 2.64 4.69 -9.56
N PRO A 349 3.21 3.47 -9.54
CA PRO A 349 2.49 2.31 -9.03
C PRO A 349 2.17 2.48 -7.53
N SER A 350 0.98 2.02 -7.15
CA SER A 350 0.52 1.98 -5.75
C SER A 350 0.56 0.56 -5.21
N VAL A 351 1.21 0.37 -4.06
CA VAL A 351 1.38 -0.92 -3.38
C VAL A 351 0.69 -0.89 -2.02
N GLY A 352 0.15 -2.02 -1.56
CA GLY A 352 -0.46 -2.11 -0.23
C GLY A 352 -0.16 -3.43 0.46
N PRO A 353 -0.25 -3.48 1.81
CA PRO A 353 0.13 -4.64 2.59
C PRO A 353 -0.88 -5.80 2.52
N GLY A 354 -2.08 -5.51 2.04
CA GLY A 354 -3.24 -6.39 1.93
C GLY A 354 -4.50 -5.55 1.84
N TYR A 355 -5.67 -6.18 1.88
CA TYR A 355 -6.96 -5.50 1.82
C TYR A 355 -8.04 -6.35 2.50
N VAL A 356 -8.88 -5.73 3.32
CA VAL A 356 -10.06 -6.36 3.93
C VAL A 356 -10.99 -5.29 4.50
N ASP A 357 -12.06 -5.00 3.75
CA ASP A 357 -13.04 -3.96 4.09
C ASP A 357 -14.37 -4.51 4.58
N THR A 358 -14.47 -5.83 4.84
CA THR A 358 -15.72 -6.52 5.19
C THR A 358 -16.37 -6.03 6.49
N ALA A 359 -15.63 -5.31 7.33
CA ALA A 359 -16.19 -4.56 8.46
C ALA A 359 -17.20 -3.52 7.99
N VAL A 360 -16.89 -2.80 6.90
CA VAL A 360 -17.73 -1.72 6.35
C VAL A 360 -18.54 -2.19 5.14
N ARG A 361 -18.02 -3.11 4.32
CA ARG A 361 -18.66 -3.64 3.11
C ARG A 361 -18.74 -5.17 3.18
N PRO A 362 -19.71 -5.76 3.91
CA PRO A 362 -19.76 -7.20 4.16
C PRO A 362 -19.86 -8.08 2.89
N TRP A 363 -20.30 -7.50 1.78
CA TRP A 363 -20.44 -8.13 0.46
C TRP A 363 -19.13 -8.17 -0.35
N ASN A 364 -18.08 -7.46 0.09
CA ASN A 364 -16.88 -7.21 -0.71
C ASN A 364 -15.73 -8.21 -0.48
N ASN A 365 -15.99 -9.36 0.15
CA ASN A 365 -14.96 -10.32 0.54
C ASN A 365 -14.14 -10.89 -0.64
N HIS A 366 -14.67 -10.86 -1.87
CA HIS A 366 -13.93 -11.31 -3.07
C HIS A 366 -12.68 -10.45 -3.36
N ASN A 367 -12.65 -9.21 -2.87
CA ASN A 367 -11.49 -8.31 -2.98
C ASN A 367 -10.52 -8.42 -1.81
N THR A 368 -10.82 -9.23 -0.79
CA THR A 368 -9.93 -9.47 0.34
C THR A 368 -8.60 -10.07 -0.15
N ARG A 369 -7.49 -9.56 0.38
CA ARG A 369 -6.13 -10.04 0.16
C ARG A 369 -5.43 -10.15 1.51
N ASN A 370 -5.21 -11.39 1.95
CA ASN A 370 -4.49 -11.67 3.18
C ASN A 370 -3.08 -11.12 3.10
N ARG A 371 -2.58 -10.57 4.21
CA ARG A 371 -1.23 -10.00 4.26
C ARG A 371 -0.12 -11.07 4.19
N VAL A 372 -0.45 -12.31 4.55
CA VAL A 372 0.45 -13.48 4.57
C VAL A 372 1.79 -13.12 5.25
N ASN A 373 1.71 -12.57 6.46
CA ASN A 373 2.85 -12.12 7.28
C ASN A 373 3.82 -11.15 6.56
N GLY A 374 3.32 -10.38 5.59
CA GLY A 374 4.10 -9.42 4.80
C GLY A 374 4.42 -9.88 3.37
N ARG A 375 4.27 -11.17 3.04
CA ARG A 375 4.59 -11.69 1.70
C ARG A 375 3.77 -11.06 0.59
N TYR A 376 2.50 -10.73 0.86
CA TYR A 376 1.67 -10.00 -0.09
C TYR A 376 2.28 -8.63 -0.41
N TYR A 377 2.71 -7.91 0.62
CA TYR A 377 3.30 -6.59 0.48
C TYR A 377 4.63 -6.62 -0.28
N GLU A 378 5.52 -7.54 0.09
CA GLU A 378 6.81 -7.73 -0.58
C GLU A 378 6.64 -8.07 -2.06
N THR A 379 5.62 -8.88 -2.41
CA THR A 379 5.31 -9.21 -3.80
C THR A 379 4.88 -7.97 -4.58
N ALA A 380 4.05 -7.10 -3.99
CA ALA A 380 3.62 -5.84 -4.61
C ALA A 380 4.80 -4.87 -4.77
N LEU A 381 5.63 -4.72 -3.74
CA LEU A 381 6.84 -3.89 -3.78
C LEU A 381 7.84 -4.38 -4.83
N GLN A 382 8.07 -5.69 -4.92
CA GLN A 382 8.94 -6.29 -5.93
C GLN A 382 8.42 -6.04 -7.35
N ALA A 383 7.11 -6.17 -7.56
CA ALA A 383 6.49 -5.88 -8.85
C ALA A 383 6.64 -4.39 -9.22
N ALA A 384 6.48 -3.49 -8.26
CA ALA A 384 6.65 -2.05 -8.47
C ALA A 384 8.10 -1.72 -8.83
N LEU A 385 9.09 -2.28 -8.12
CA LEU A 385 10.50 -2.09 -8.46
C LEU A 385 10.85 -2.61 -9.86
N SER A 386 10.24 -3.71 -10.30
CA SER A 386 10.55 -4.34 -11.60
C SER A 386 10.27 -3.45 -12.82
N VAL A 387 9.35 -2.49 -12.69
CA VAL A 387 8.99 -1.55 -13.76
C VAL A 387 9.75 -0.22 -13.66
N ARG A 388 10.71 -0.11 -12.73
CA ARG A 388 11.62 1.03 -12.57
C ARG A 388 10.90 2.40 -12.53
N PRO A 389 9.94 2.59 -11.61
CA PRO A 389 9.23 3.86 -11.49
C PRO A 389 10.15 4.92 -10.86
N GLU A 390 9.85 6.20 -11.10
CA GLU A 390 10.53 7.29 -10.41
C GLU A 390 10.03 7.47 -8.97
N VAL A 391 8.73 7.23 -8.77
CA VAL A 391 8.01 7.36 -7.49
C VAL A 391 7.18 6.11 -7.26
N VAL A 392 7.08 5.65 -6.02
CA VAL A 392 6.15 4.60 -5.59
C VAL A 392 5.21 5.15 -4.52
N THR A 393 3.93 4.76 -4.57
CA THR A 393 2.94 5.13 -3.55
C THR A 393 2.55 3.95 -2.70
N ILE A 394 2.35 4.18 -1.41
CA ILE A 394 1.88 3.18 -0.45
C ILE A 394 0.43 3.48 -0.10
N THR A 395 -0.42 2.50 -0.37
CA THR A 395 -1.83 2.44 0.03
C THR A 395 -1.95 1.45 1.17
N SER A 396 -1.90 1.89 2.43
CA SER A 396 -1.90 3.28 2.92
C SER A 396 -1.19 3.41 4.28
N PHE A 397 -1.03 4.62 4.79
CA PHE A 397 -0.65 4.80 6.20
C PHE A 397 -1.74 4.27 7.12
N ASN A 398 -2.95 4.84 7.03
CA ASN A 398 -4.02 4.64 8.01
C ASN A 398 -5.43 4.54 7.40
N GLN A 399 -5.63 3.91 6.24
CA GLN A 399 -6.98 3.60 5.75
C GLN A 399 -7.53 2.34 6.45
N TRP A 400 -7.96 2.51 7.70
CA TRP A 400 -8.38 1.41 8.57
C TRP A 400 -9.64 0.69 8.07
N HIS A 401 -10.56 1.40 7.42
CA HIS A 401 -11.80 0.81 6.88
C HIS A 401 -11.52 -0.30 5.88
N GLU A 402 -10.43 -0.17 5.12
CA GLU A 402 -10.09 -1.09 4.03
C GLU A 402 -9.00 -2.08 4.40
N GLY A 403 -8.50 -2.02 5.63
CA GLY A 403 -7.45 -2.93 6.10
C GLY A 403 -6.13 -2.79 5.35
N THR A 404 -5.87 -1.63 4.72
CA THR A 404 -4.66 -1.37 3.91
C THR A 404 -3.56 -0.62 4.68
N GLN A 405 -3.80 -0.28 5.95
CA GLN A 405 -2.90 0.51 6.78
C GLN A 405 -1.56 -0.19 7.07
N ILE A 406 -0.46 0.56 7.08
CA ILE A 406 0.83 0.14 7.64
C ILE A 406 1.09 0.72 9.04
N GLU A 407 0.23 1.63 9.51
CA GLU A 407 0.19 2.10 10.90
C GLU A 407 0.11 0.92 11.86
N ARG A 408 0.71 1.06 13.05
CA ARG A 408 0.79 0.00 14.05
C ARG A 408 -0.60 -0.52 14.46
N ALA A 409 -0.77 -1.82 14.38
CA ALA A 409 -1.97 -2.52 14.85
C ALA A 409 -1.62 -3.52 15.96
N VAL A 410 -2.56 -3.71 16.89
CA VAL A 410 -2.41 -4.59 18.06
C VAL A 410 -3.47 -5.69 18.08
N PRO A 411 -3.16 -6.87 18.65
CA PRO A 411 -4.17 -7.90 18.92
C PRO A 411 -5.28 -7.35 19.82
N LYS A 412 -6.53 -7.51 19.40
CA LYS A 412 -7.71 -7.12 20.19
C LYS A 412 -8.79 -8.17 20.05
N LYS A 413 -9.34 -8.58 21.20
CA LYS A 413 -10.50 -9.46 21.30
C LYS A 413 -11.53 -8.83 22.21
N THR A 414 -12.78 -8.83 21.77
CA THR A 414 -13.95 -8.40 22.53
C THR A 414 -14.93 -9.58 22.68
N ALA A 415 -16.04 -9.36 23.37
CA ALA A 415 -17.08 -10.39 23.49
C ALA A 415 -17.69 -10.78 22.12
N SER A 416 -17.77 -9.83 21.19
CA SER A 416 -18.44 -9.99 19.89
C SER A 416 -17.48 -10.13 18.71
N ARG A 417 -16.18 -9.81 18.89
CA ARG A 417 -15.26 -9.65 17.77
C ARG A 417 -13.83 -10.08 18.09
N LEU A 418 -13.21 -10.73 17.12
CA LEU A 418 -11.77 -10.94 17.06
C LEU A 418 -11.23 -10.08 15.90
N TYR A 419 -10.36 -9.11 16.22
CA TYR A 419 -9.71 -8.31 15.19
C TYR A 419 -8.52 -9.08 14.61
N LEU A 420 -8.24 -8.82 13.33
CA LEU A 420 -7.00 -9.23 12.71
C LEU A 420 -5.85 -8.41 13.29
N ASP A 421 -4.65 -8.98 13.27
CA ASP A 421 -3.44 -8.36 13.79
C ASP A 421 -2.21 -8.78 12.96
N TYR A 422 -1.02 -8.40 13.44
CA TYR A 422 0.24 -8.62 12.74
C TYR A 422 1.05 -9.79 13.30
N GLN A 423 0.49 -10.58 14.22
CA GLN A 423 1.20 -11.71 14.82
C GLN A 423 1.59 -12.74 13.75
N PRO A 424 2.76 -13.39 13.90
CA PRO A 424 3.66 -13.37 15.06
C PRO A 424 4.62 -12.16 15.13
N HIS A 425 4.51 -11.19 14.21
CA HIS A 425 5.35 -10.01 14.19
C HIS A 425 4.85 -8.91 15.15
N GLN A 426 5.72 -7.91 15.38
CA GLN A 426 5.42 -6.75 16.23
C GLN A 426 4.50 -5.75 15.49
N PRO A 427 3.84 -4.83 16.21
CA PRO A 427 2.95 -3.82 15.62
C PRO A 427 3.59 -2.97 14.52
N ASP A 428 4.90 -2.76 14.55
CA ASP A 428 5.65 -1.94 13.60
C ASP A 428 6.19 -2.71 12.38
N HIS A 429 5.83 -4.00 12.21
CA HIS A 429 6.31 -4.87 11.13
C HIS A 429 6.21 -4.23 9.73
N TYR A 430 5.05 -3.66 9.39
CA TYR A 430 4.85 -3.07 8.06
C TYR A 430 5.63 -1.78 7.85
N LEU A 431 5.87 -0.99 8.92
CA LEU A 431 6.75 0.17 8.86
C LEU A 431 8.19 -0.28 8.57
N GLN A 432 8.66 -1.33 9.23
CA GLN A 432 10.00 -1.89 9.02
C GLN A 432 10.17 -2.46 7.60
N LEU A 433 9.17 -3.19 7.10
CA LEU A 433 9.16 -3.68 5.71
C LEU A 433 9.22 -2.52 4.71
N THR A 434 8.40 -1.49 4.89
CA THR A 434 8.45 -0.29 4.04
C THR A 434 9.84 0.34 4.04
N ARG A 435 10.48 0.46 5.21
CA ARG A 435 11.84 1.01 5.32
C ARG A 435 12.86 0.20 4.53
N GLN A 436 12.83 -1.12 4.67
CA GLN A 436 13.73 -2.03 3.95
C GLN A 436 13.57 -1.87 2.43
N TRP A 437 12.33 -1.79 1.95
CA TRP A 437 12.05 -1.63 0.53
C TRP A 437 12.33 -0.21 0.01
N ALA A 438 12.15 0.84 0.81
CA ALA A 438 12.56 2.19 0.45
C ALA A 438 14.08 2.31 0.27
N GLN A 439 14.86 1.62 1.11
CA GLN A 439 16.32 1.52 0.97
C GLN A 439 16.72 0.73 -0.28
N ASN A 440 16.03 -0.39 -0.53
CA ASN A 440 16.26 -1.20 -1.74
C ASN A 440 15.93 -0.41 -3.02
N PHE A 441 14.80 0.31 -3.02
CA PHE A 441 14.37 1.17 -4.12
C PHE A 441 15.43 2.22 -4.46
N ASN A 442 15.97 2.94 -3.46
CA ASN A 442 17.04 3.91 -3.68
C ASN A 442 18.29 3.29 -4.30
N LYS A 443 18.72 2.14 -3.78
CA LYS A 443 19.89 1.44 -4.30
C LYS A 443 19.69 1.01 -5.75
N GLU A 444 18.53 0.47 -6.08
CA GLU A 444 18.20 0.05 -7.44
C GLU A 444 18.07 1.26 -8.39
N LYS A 445 17.43 2.35 -7.95
CA LYS A 445 17.30 3.58 -8.72
C LYS A 445 18.67 4.20 -9.05
N ASP A 446 19.58 4.26 -8.08
CA ASP A 446 20.97 4.69 -8.30
C ASP A 446 21.65 3.83 -9.39
N ASN A 447 21.48 2.51 -9.34
CA ASN A 447 22.04 1.61 -10.36
C ASN A 447 21.46 1.87 -11.75
N TRP A 448 20.14 2.09 -11.87
CA TRP A 448 19.49 2.35 -13.15
C TRP A 448 19.96 3.67 -13.77
N LEU A 449 20.10 4.72 -12.96
CA LEU A 449 20.58 6.03 -13.41
C LEU A 449 22.05 5.96 -13.84
N MET A 450 22.90 5.25 -13.11
CA MET A 450 24.30 5.04 -13.50
C MET A 450 24.42 4.30 -14.84
N LEU A 451 23.57 3.29 -15.09
CA LEU A 451 23.55 2.56 -16.36
C LEU A 451 23.11 3.43 -17.54
N GLN A 452 22.25 4.44 -17.32
CA GLN A 452 21.83 5.39 -18.36
C GLN A 452 22.94 6.39 -18.74
N MET A 453 23.93 6.61 -17.86
CA MET A 453 25.05 7.53 -18.11
C MET A 453 26.24 6.88 -18.84
N LEU A 454 26.24 5.55 -19.00
CA LEU A 454 27.28 4.86 -19.76
C LEU A 454 27.00 4.99 -21.27
N PRO A 455 28.01 5.31 -22.10
CA PRO A 455 27.83 5.39 -23.55
C PRO A 455 27.37 4.02 -24.08
N PRO A 456 26.47 3.99 -25.09
CA PRO A 456 26.13 2.75 -25.76
C PRO A 456 27.39 2.16 -26.38
N PHE A 457 27.69 0.90 -26.04
CA PHE A 457 28.81 0.13 -26.59
C PHE A 457 28.56 -0.28 -28.04
#